data_AF-H1PYS9-F1
#
_entry.id   AF-H1PYS9-F1
#
_cell.length_a   1.000
_cell.length_b   1.000
_cell.length_c   1.000
_cell.angle_alpha   90.00
_cell.angle_beta   90.00
_cell.angle_gamma   90.00
#
_symmetry.space_group_name_H-M   'P 1'
#
loop_
_entity.id
_entity.type
_entity.pdbx_description
1 polymer ?
#
loop_
_entity_poly.entity_id
_entity_poly.type
_entity_poly.pdbx_seq_one_letter_code
_entity_poly.pdbx_strand_id
1 'polypeptide(L)'
;MGIFDKIFKGGCSCDVDETLKENTVKKEGIMTIKILGTGCKNCTNLTDNVEKAIASLNIEANIEKVTDMGNISSYGIMSTPGLVIDEKVVSYGKVLKPEEIVKIIEKL
;
A
#
# COMPACT_ATOMS: atom_id res chain seq x y z
N MET A 1 25.93 49.59 8.95
CA MET A 1 27.07 49.24 8.09
C MET A 1 27.59 47.89 8.56
N GLY A 2 27.45 46.79 7.86
CA GLY A 2 27.11 46.63 6.47
C GLY A 2 26.98 45.14 6.16
N ILE A 3 26.03 44.81 5.29
CA ILE A 3 26.30 44.36 3.92
C ILE A 3 27.13 43.07 3.86
N PHE A 4 26.51 41.90 3.68
CA PHE A 4 26.08 41.40 2.37
C PHE A 4 27.31 41.06 1.51
N ASP A 5 27.66 39.78 1.45
CA ASP A 5 28.21 39.14 0.25
C ASP A 5 27.95 37.63 0.41
N LYS A 6 26.90 37.13 -0.24
CA LYS A 6 26.92 36.54 -1.59
C LYS A 6 27.57 35.15 -1.59
N ILE A 7 26.78 34.11 -1.79
CA ILE A 7 26.36 33.61 -3.12
C ILE A 7 27.58 33.11 -3.92
N PHE A 8 27.86 31.82 -3.72
CA PHE A 8 28.42 30.86 -4.70
C PHE A 8 27.85 29.52 -4.22
N LYS A 9 26.73 28.98 -4.72
CA LYS A 9 26.30 28.63 -6.08
C LYS A 9 27.33 27.74 -6.82
N GLY A 10 26.99 26.44 -6.84
CA GLY A 10 27.55 25.38 -7.69
C GLY A 10 28.50 24.45 -6.93
N GLY A 11 28.32 23.14 -6.84
CA GLY A 11 27.39 22.19 -7.46
C GLY A 11 28.01 20.78 -7.34
N CYS A 12 27.18 19.74 -7.20
CA CYS A 12 27.53 18.30 -7.08
C CYS A 12 28.34 17.94 -5.82
N SER A 13 28.11 16.85 -5.08
CA SER A 13 27.09 15.80 -4.99
C SER A 13 27.41 15.03 -3.70
N CYS A 14 26.42 14.32 -3.14
CA CYS A 14 26.59 13.32 -2.07
C CYS A 14 26.90 13.94 -0.69
N ASP A 15 26.36 13.54 0.45
CA ASP A 15 25.91 12.21 0.89
C ASP A 15 24.70 12.39 1.84
N VAL A 16 23.59 11.73 1.52
CA VAL A 16 23.04 10.54 2.20
C VAL A 16 22.39 10.90 3.55
N ASP A 17 21.07 11.05 3.43
CA ASP A 17 20.09 11.22 4.49
C ASP A 17 20.08 10.04 5.46
N GLU A 18 19.72 10.37 6.70
CA GLU A 18 20.01 9.66 7.92
C GLU A 18 19.29 8.30 8.03
N THR A 19 20.09 7.26 8.28
CA THR A 19 19.64 5.90 8.58
C THR A 19 18.87 5.80 9.90
N LEU A 20 17.65 5.24 9.86
CA LEU A 20 17.08 4.47 10.97
C LEU A 20 16.49 3.15 10.46
N LYS A 21 17.36 2.13 10.52
CA LYS A 21 17.14 0.70 10.79
C LYS A 21 15.70 0.17 10.79
N GLU A 22 15.46 -0.83 9.94
CA GLU A 22 15.06 -2.16 10.42
C GLU A 22 15.61 -3.25 9.49
N ASN A 23 16.18 -4.28 10.10
CA ASN A 23 16.94 -5.36 9.49
C ASN A 23 16.10 -6.63 9.64
N THR A 24 15.49 -7.14 8.56
CA THR A 24 15.12 -8.56 8.42
C THR A 24 14.93 -8.88 6.96
N VAL A 25 15.88 -9.63 6.39
CA VAL A 25 15.76 -10.28 5.08
C VAL A 25 14.51 -11.17 5.06
N LYS A 26 13.40 -10.79 4.39
CA LYS A 26 12.26 -11.69 4.11
C LYS A 26 11.54 -11.35 2.80
N LYS A 27 11.87 -12.13 1.77
CA LYS A 27 11.16 -12.36 0.48
C LYS A 27 10.71 -11.10 -0.27
N GLU A 28 11.62 -10.63 -1.12
CA GLU A 28 11.35 -9.65 -2.18
C GLU A 28 10.10 -10.01 -2.99
N GLY A 29 9.18 -9.07 -2.98
CA GLY A 29 8.03 -8.98 -3.85
C GLY A 29 7.24 -7.79 -3.36
N ILE A 30 7.40 -6.62 -4.02
CA ILE A 30 6.60 -5.44 -3.71
C ILE A 30 5.15 -5.77 -4.10
N MET A 31 4.40 -6.35 -3.17
CA MET A 31 3.02 -6.77 -3.40
C MET A 31 2.13 -5.53 -3.34
N THR A 32 1.37 -5.26 -4.39
CA THR A 32 0.49 -4.08 -4.43
C THR A 32 -0.93 -4.46 -4.09
N ILE A 33 -1.43 -3.99 -2.94
CA ILE A 33 -2.78 -4.29 -2.47
C ILE A 33 -3.64 -3.04 -2.62
N LYS A 34 -4.59 -3.08 -3.56
CA LYS A 34 -5.52 -1.98 -3.80
C LYS A 34 -6.88 -2.30 -3.17
N ILE A 35 -7.37 -1.39 -2.35
CA ILE A 35 -8.68 -1.48 -1.69
C ILE A 35 -9.63 -0.56 -2.44
N LEU A 36 -10.52 -1.15 -3.20
CA LEU A 36 -11.51 -0.47 -4.02
C LEU A 36 -12.76 -0.18 -3.18
N GLY A 37 -13.00 1.08 -2.85
CA GLY A 37 -14.19 1.41 -2.07
C GLY A 37 -14.34 2.89 -1.79
N THR A 38 -15.59 3.32 -1.67
CA THR A 38 -16.00 4.72 -1.42
C THR A 38 -15.84 5.14 0.05
N GLY A 39 -15.02 4.43 0.85
CA GLY A 39 -14.70 4.81 2.23
C GLY A 39 -15.75 4.42 3.28
N CYS A 40 -16.64 3.46 3.00
CA CYS A 40 -17.58 2.94 4.00
C CYS A 40 -16.85 2.24 5.16
N LYS A 41 -17.50 2.08 6.32
CA LYS A 41 -16.95 1.36 7.50
C LYS A 41 -16.37 -0.02 7.17
N ASN A 42 -16.97 -0.72 6.21
CA ASN A 42 -16.52 -2.02 5.73
C ASN A 42 -15.16 -1.96 5.00
N CYS A 43 -14.87 -0.87 4.29
CA CYS A 43 -13.58 -0.66 3.60
C CYS A 43 -12.46 -0.46 4.62
N THR A 44 -12.73 0.30 5.69
CA THR A 44 -11.78 0.49 6.79
C THR A 44 -11.47 -0.84 7.47
N ASN A 45 -12.50 -1.60 7.86
CA ASN A 45 -12.31 -2.93 8.46
C ASN A 45 -11.50 -3.87 7.55
N LEU A 46 -11.75 -3.82 6.23
CA LEU A 46 -10.98 -4.62 5.27
C LEU A 46 -9.50 -4.18 5.24
N THR A 47 -9.23 -2.88 5.28
CA THR A 47 -7.86 -2.33 5.36
C THR A 47 -7.15 -2.83 6.61
N ASP A 48 -7.78 -2.69 7.77
CA ASP A 48 -7.21 -3.12 9.06
C ASP A 48 -6.92 -4.62 9.07
N ASN A 49 -7.78 -5.41 8.43
CA ASN A 49 -7.59 -6.86 8.31
C ASN A 49 -6.45 -7.23 7.35
N VAL A 50 -6.31 -6.47 6.26
CA VAL A 50 -5.21 -6.61 5.29
C VAL A 50 -3.88 -6.28 5.96
N GLU A 51 -3.79 -5.16 6.68
CA GLU A 51 -2.59 -4.77 7.44
C GLU A 51 -2.17 -5.86 8.44
N LYS A 52 -3.13 -6.41 9.20
CA LYS A 52 -2.88 -7.53 10.12
C LYS A 52 -2.39 -8.79 9.40
N ALA A 53 -2.95 -9.11 8.23
CA ALA A 53 -2.55 -10.27 7.44
C ALA A 53 -1.11 -10.15 6.93
N ILE A 54 -0.76 -9.00 6.36
CA ILE A 54 0.58 -8.67 5.87
C ILE A 54 1.60 -8.71 7.03
N ALA A 55 1.25 -8.08 8.17
CA ALA A 55 2.09 -8.08 9.36
C ALA A 55 2.31 -9.50 9.92
N SER A 56 1.28 -10.36 9.87
CA SER A 56 1.39 -11.76 10.29
C SER A 56 2.29 -12.59 9.38
N LEU A 57 2.29 -12.27 8.07
CA LEU A 57 3.12 -12.92 7.07
C LEU A 57 4.54 -12.34 7.00
N ASN A 58 4.79 -11.20 7.66
CA ASN A 58 6.05 -10.46 7.63
C ASN A 58 6.51 -10.17 6.19
N ILE A 59 5.56 -9.85 5.32
CA ILE A 59 5.79 -9.42 3.93
C ILE A 59 5.63 -7.90 3.85
N GLU A 60 6.32 -7.26 2.92
CA GLU A 60 6.10 -5.85 2.60
C GLU A 60 5.07 -5.74 1.48
N ALA A 61 4.00 -4.97 1.71
CA ALA A 61 2.99 -4.72 0.70
C ALA A 61 2.56 -3.25 0.71
N ASN A 62 2.32 -2.69 -0.48
CA ASN A 62 1.84 -1.33 -0.66
C ASN A 62 0.31 -1.32 -0.64
N ILE A 63 -0.29 -0.68 0.37
CA ILE A 63 -1.74 -0.60 0.50
C ILE A 63 -2.23 0.71 -0.11
N GLU A 64 -2.93 0.61 -1.24
CA GLU A 64 -3.49 1.76 -1.95
C GLU A 64 -5.02 1.77 -1.82
N LYS A 65 -5.58 2.88 -1.34
CA LYS A 65 -7.05 3.04 -1.26
C LYS A 65 -7.53 3.72 -2.52
N VAL A 66 -8.21 2.97 -3.37
CA VAL A 66 -8.77 3.46 -4.62
C VAL A 66 -10.23 3.82 -4.37
N THR A 67 -10.49 5.12 -4.29
CA THR A 67 -11.83 5.72 -4.14
C THR A 67 -12.41 6.17 -5.48
N ASP A 68 -11.59 6.16 -6.53
CA ASP A 68 -11.97 6.61 -7.87
C ASP A 68 -12.90 5.59 -8.54
N MET A 69 -14.13 6.01 -8.83
CA MET A 69 -15.14 5.15 -9.45
C MET A 69 -14.76 4.66 -10.86
N GLY A 70 -13.94 5.41 -11.59
CA GLY A 70 -13.45 5.03 -12.91
C GLY A 70 -12.48 3.85 -12.82
N ASN A 71 -11.58 3.87 -11.84
CA ASN A 71 -10.71 2.73 -11.55
C ASN A 71 -11.53 1.52 -11.11
N ILE A 72 -12.47 1.68 -10.17
CA ILE A 72 -13.32 0.58 -9.67
C ILE A 72 -14.09 -0.09 -10.80
N SER A 73 -14.69 0.70 -11.70
CA SER A 73 -15.44 0.19 -12.85
C SER A 73 -14.56 -0.54 -13.85
N SER A 74 -13.30 -0.11 -14.02
CA SER A 74 -12.31 -0.78 -14.87
C SER A 74 -11.94 -2.18 -14.38
N TYR A 75 -11.97 -2.41 -13.06
CA TYR A 75 -11.80 -3.74 -12.47
C TYR A 75 -13.07 -4.61 -12.54
N GLY A 76 -14.18 -4.10 -13.08
CA GLY A 76 -15.43 -4.85 -13.23
C GLY A 76 -16.16 -5.15 -11.92
N ILE A 77 -15.86 -4.42 -10.84
CA ILE A 77 -16.49 -4.63 -9.54
C ILE A 77 -17.83 -3.92 -9.49
N MET A 78 -18.92 -4.69 -9.41
CA MET A 78 -20.28 -4.15 -9.22
C MET A 78 -20.65 -3.92 -7.75
N SER A 79 -19.90 -4.51 -6.82
CA SER A 79 -20.18 -4.41 -5.38
C SER A 79 -18.90 -4.10 -4.61
N THR A 80 -18.78 -2.85 -4.16
CA THR A 80 -17.72 -2.42 -3.25
C THR A 80 -18.09 -2.74 -1.80
N PRO A 81 -17.13 -3.11 -0.93
CA PRO A 81 -15.68 -3.00 -1.10
C PRO A 81 -15.05 -4.13 -1.93
N GLY A 82 -14.01 -3.80 -2.70
CA GLY A 82 -13.18 -4.73 -3.47
C GLY A 82 -11.75 -4.80 -2.93
N LEU A 83 -11.17 -5.99 -2.94
CA LEU A 83 -9.77 -6.25 -2.65
C LEU A 83 -9.07 -6.69 -3.93
N VAL A 84 -8.00 -6.00 -4.27
CA VAL A 84 -7.13 -6.27 -5.41
C VAL A 84 -5.73 -6.50 -4.90
N ILE A 85 -5.06 -7.53 -5.40
CA ILE A 85 -3.66 -7.85 -5.08
C ILE A 85 -2.94 -8.03 -6.41
N ASP A 86 -1.85 -7.29 -6.63
CA ASP A 86 -1.06 -7.30 -7.87
C ASP A 86 -1.94 -7.12 -9.12
N GLU A 87 -2.80 -6.09 -9.07
CA GLU A 87 -3.79 -5.74 -10.11
C GLU A 87 -4.86 -6.81 -10.40
N LYS A 88 -4.92 -7.89 -9.60
CA LYS A 88 -5.91 -8.94 -9.69
C LYS A 88 -6.98 -8.80 -8.62
N VAL A 89 -8.25 -8.78 -9.02
CA VAL A 89 -9.37 -8.79 -8.07
C VAL A 89 -9.44 -10.14 -7.39
N VAL A 90 -9.21 -10.17 -6.07
CA VAL A 90 -9.26 -11.39 -5.26
C VAL A 90 -10.60 -11.56 -4.54
N SER A 91 -11.28 -10.45 -4.24
CA SER A 91 -12.56 -10.46 -3.54
C SER A 91 -13.31 -9.16 -3.78
N TYR A 92 -14.65 -9.22 -3.76
CA TYR A 92 -15.52 -8.06 -3.86
C TYR A 92 -16.82 -8.28 -3.08
N GLY A 93 -17.41 -7.18 -2.60
CA GLY A 93 -18.69 -7.16 -1.89
C GLY A 93 -18.66 -7.75 -0.47
N LYS A 94 -17.50 -8.20 0.04
CA LYS A 94 -17.37 -8.82 1.36
C LYS A 94 -16.13 -8.32 2.09
N VAL A 95 -16.27 -8.10 3.40
CA VAL A 95 -15.13 -7.88 4.31
C VAL A 95 -14.53 -9.24 4.64
N LEU A 96 -13.32 -9.49 4.16
CA LEU A 96 -12.56 -10.69 4.48
C LEU A 96 -11.93 -10.57 5.86
N LYS A 97 -11.82 -11.70 6.55
CA LYS A 97 -11.06 -11.80 7.81
C LYS A 97 -9.55 -11.84 7.51
N PRO A 98 -8.68 -11.45 8.48
CA PRO A 98 -7.23 -11.52 8.30
C PRO A 98 -6.76 -12.92 7.87
N GLU A 99 -7.30 -13.97 8.48
CA GLU A 99 -7.01 -15.38 8.16
C GLU A 99 -7.36 -15.76 6.71
N GLU A 100 -8.45 -15.22 6.18
CA GLU A 100 -8.86 -15.47 4.79
C GLU A 100 -7.91 -14.74 3.82
N ILE A 101 -7.50 -13.51 4.17
CA ILE A 101 -6.57 -12.72 3.37
C ILE A 101 -5.20 -13.39 3.32
N VAL A 102 -4.70 -13.89 4.45
CA VAL A 102 -3.46 -14.70 4.51
C VAL A 102 -3.54 -15.89 3.56
N LYS A 103 -4.63 -16.68 3.64
CA LYS A 103 -4.84 -17.84 2.76
C LYS A 103 -4.93 -17.47 1.28
N ILE A 104 -5.43 -16.28 0.95
CA ILE A 104 -5.48 -15.79 -0.43
C ILE A 104 -4.05 -15.43 -0.88
N ILE A 105 -3.32 -14.66 -0.07
CA ILE A 105 -1.94 -14.25 -0.35
C ILE A 105 -1.03 -15.47 -0.52
N GLU A 106 -1.16 -16.50 0.31
CA GLU A 106 -0.40 -17.75 0.20
C GLU A 106 -0.75 -18.59 -1.04
N LYS A 107 -1.93 -18.38 -1.63
CA LYS A 107 -2.44 -19.14 -2.79
C LYS A 107 -2.24 -18.42 -4.12
N LEU A 108 -1.86 -17.14 -4.10
CA LEU A 108 -1.51 -16.36 -5.28
C LEU A 108 -0.13 -16.78 -5.79
#